data_AF-A0AAW4ZRI4-F1
#
_entry.id   AF-A0AAW4ZRI4-F1
#
_cell.length_a   1.000
_cell.length_b   1.000
_cell.length_c   1.000
_cell.angle_alpha   90.00
_cell.angle_beta   90.00
_cell.angle_gamma   90.00
#
_symmetry.space_group_name_H-M   'P 1'
#
loop_
_entity.id
_entity.type
_entity.pdbx_description
1 polymer ?
#
loop_
_entity_poly.entity_id
_entity_poly.type
_entity_poly.pdbx_seq_one_letter_code
_entity_poly.pdbx_strand_id
1 'polypeptide(L)' 'MKKDKYNNIAAHIFKVDAVKIAVYEVITHKMTAYRAEIVYGVTPNTLNRYVKKFNAELTYLQALGLKEK' A
#
# COMPACT_ATOMS: atom_id res chain seq x y z
N MET A 1 2.03 -6.75 -8.17
CA MET A 1 2.35 -7.43 -6.88
C MET A 1 1.28 -8.46 -6.56
N LYS A 2 1.64 -9.65 -6.06
CA LYS A 2 0.65 -10.66 -5.59
C LYS A 2 -0.03 -10.19 -4.30
N LYS A 3 -1.34 -10.47 -4.15
CA LYS A 3 -2.16 -10.00 -3.02
C LYS A 3 -1.68 -10.52 -1.66
N ASP A 4 -1.17 -11.74 -1.59
CA ASP A 4 -0.69 -12.33 -0.32
C ASP A 4 0.58 -11.64 0.17
N LYS A 5 1.55 -11.41 -0.73
CA LYS A 5 2.76 -10.64 -0.43
C LYS A 5 2.42 -9.22 0.06
N TYR A 6 1.48 -8.57 -0.64
CA TYR A 6 0.98 -7.27 -0.19
C TYR A 6 0.39 -7.34 1.21
N ASN A 7 -0.51 -8.30 1.47
CA ASN A 7 -1.22 -8.42 2.72
C ASN A 7 -0.29 -8.59 3.92
N ASN A 8 0.79 -9.35 3.76
CA ASN A 8 1.80 -9.54 4.79
C ASN A 8 2.47 -8.22 5.17
N ILE A 9 2.95 -7.46 4.18
CA ILE A 9 3.63 -6.18 4.41
C ILE A 9 2.63 -5.13 4.95
N ALA A 10 1.48 -5.01 4.31
CA ALA A 10 0.47 -4.00 4.59
C ALA A 10 -0.14 -4.15 5.99
N ALA A 11 -0.25 -5.37 6.53
CA ALA A 11 -0.76 -5.61 7.88
C ALA A 11 0.11 -4.97 8.98
N HIS A 12 1.42 -4.82 8.74
CA HIS A 12 2.32 -4.15 9.68
C HIS A 12 2.26 -2.61 9.57
N ILE A 13 1.81 -2.08 8.43
CA ILE A 13 1.84 -0.64 8.13
C ILE A 13 0.49 0.03 8.38
N PHE A 14 -0.60 -0.62 7.99
CA PHE A 14 -1.95 -0.05 7.98
C PHE A 14 -2.84 -0.78 8.98
N LYS A 15 -3.49 0.00 9.85
CA LYS A 15 -4.44 -0.52 10.85
C LYS A 15 -5.89 -0.54 10.36
N VAL A 16 -6.20 0.17 9.27
CA VAL A 16 -7.55 0.35 8.75
C VAL A 16 -7.67 -0.39 7.42
N ASP A 17 -8.67 -1.28 7.33
CA ASP A 17 -8.86 -2.12 6.13
C ASP A 17 -9.15 -1.32 4.87
N ALA A 18 -9.95 -0.25 4.97
CA ALA A 18 -10.21 0.64 3.84
C ALA A 18 -8.92 1.23 3.25
N VAL A 19 -8.00 1.66 4.11
CA VAL A 19 -6.67 2.15 3.70
C VAL A 19 -5.85 1.03 3.04
N LYS A 20 -5.87 -0.17 3.63
CA LYS A 20 -5.18 -1.34 3.07
C LYS A 20 -5.72 -1.70 1.69
N ILE A 21 -7.03 -1.67 1.46
CA ILE A 21 -7.59 -1.96 0.13
C ILE A 21 -7.22 -0.84 -0.84
N ALA A 22 -7.37 0.41 -0.43
CA ALA A 22 -7.10 1.58 -1.27
C ALA A 22 -5.63 1.65 -1.72
N VAL A 23 -4.67 1.41 -0.82
CA VAL A 23 -3.23 1.39 -1.17
C VAL A 23 -2.93 0.27 -2.18
N TYR A 24 -3.55 -0.91 -2.03
CA TYR A 24 -3.36 -2.02 -2.98
C TYR A 24 -3.80 -1.64 -4.39
N GLU A 25 -4.95 -1.00 -4.52
CA GLU A 25 -5.50 -0.60 -5.81
C GLU A 25 -4.64 0.50 -6.48
N VAL A 26 -4.03 1.38 -5.68
CA VAL A 26 -3.13 2.43 -6.19
C VAL A 26 -1.80 1.86 -6.69
N ILE A 27 -1.14 1.00 -5.91
CA ILE A 27 0.15 0.40 -6.28
C ILE A 27 0.03 -0.69 -7.36
N THR A 28 -1.19 -1.21 -7.60
CA THR A 28 -1.48 -2.08 -8.74
C THR A 28 -2.02 -1.31 -9.95
N HIS A 29 -1.97 0.03 -9.91
CA HIS A 29 -2.37 0.94 -10.98
C HIS A 29 -3.83 0.78 -11.46
N LYS A 30 -4.70 0.21 -10.63
CA LYS A 30 -6.13 0.10 -10.96
C LYS A 30 -6.85 1.44 -10.80
N MET A 31 -6.34 2.33 -9.95
CA MET A 31 -6.86 3.67 -9.78
C MET A 31 -5.79 4.64 -9.24
N THR A 32 -6.04 5.94 -9.41
CA THR A 32 -5.20 6.99 -8.82
C THR A 32 -5.45 7.10 -7.31
N ALA A 33 -4.47 7.64 -6.57
CA ALA A 33 -4.62 7.90 -5.14
C ALA A 33 -5.86 8.74 -4.83
N TYR A 34 -6.08 9.80 -5.59
CA TYR A 34 -7.26 10.65 -5.45
C TYR A 34 -8.58 9.87 -5.60
N ARG A 35 -8.69 9.03 -6.63
CA ARG A 35 -9.91 8.25 -6.86
C ARG A 35 -10.11 7.19 -5.76
N ALA A 36 -9.04 6.55 -5.32
CA ALA A 36 -9.09 5.59 -4.22
C ALA A 36 -9.51 6.25 -2.90
N GLU A 37 -9.07 7.48 -2.64
CA GLU A 37 -9.49 8.24 -1.45
C GLU A 37 -11.01 8.44 -1.41
N ILE A 38 -11.61 8.79 -2.55
CA ILE A 38 -13.06 8.96 -2.67
C ILE A 38 -13.79 7.62 -2.51
N VAL A 39 -13.39 6.59 -3.26
CA VAL A 39 -14.10 5.30 -3.31
C VAL A 39 -14.09 4.58 -1.95
N TYR A 40 -12.99 4.67 -1.21
CA TYR A 40 -12.81 3.96 0.05
C TYR A 40 -13.02 4.86 1.29
N GLY A 41 -13.47 6.10 1.11
CA GLY A 41 -13.72 7.02 2.23
C GLY A 41 -12.47 7.35 3.04
N VAL A 42 -11.31 7.44 2.37
CA VAL A 42 -10.04 7.76 3.01
C VAL A 42 -9.82 9.28 2.94
N THR A 43 -9.39 9.88 4.04
CA THR A 43 -9.11 11.33 4.13
C THR A 43 -8.17 11.78 3.01
N PRO A 44 -8.43 12.92 2.33
CA PRO A 44 -7.59 13.41 1.25
C PRO A 44 -6.09 13.49 1.61
N ASN A 45 -5.23 13.20 0.64
CA ASN A 45 -3.76 13.14 0.75
C ASN A 45 -3.19 12.01 1.64
N THR A 46 -4.04 11.20 2.26
CA THR A 46 -3.61 10.08 3.11
C THR A 46 -2.96 8.97 2.28
N LEU A 47 -3.48 8.66 1.09
CA LEU A 47 -2.93 7.60 0.26
C LEU A 47 -1.58 7.97 -0.34
N ASN A 48 -1.36 9.24 -0.70
CA ASN A 48 -0.04 9.68 -1.15
C ASN A 48 1.04 9.42 -0.08
N ARG A 49 0.72 9.69 1.20
CA ARG A 49 1.62 9.41 2.32
C ARG A 49 1.79 7.91 2.55
N TYR A 50 0.72 7.13 2.49
CA TYR A 50 0.77 5.71 2.77
C TYR A 50 1.40 4.86 1.65
N VAL A 51 1.23 5.25 0.39
CA VAL A 51 1.96 4.66 -0.73
C VAL A 51 3.46 4.90 -0.60
N LYS A 52 3.88 6.12 -0.24
CA LYS A 52 5.30 6.41 0.05
C LYS A 52 5.84 5.55 1.20
N LYS A 53 5.07 5.43 2.29
CA LYS A 53 5.45 4.59 3.44
C LYS A 53 5.58 3.11 3.04
N PHE A 54 4.65 2.61 2.23
CA PHE A 54 4.69 1.24 1.72
C PHE A 54 5.92 0.99 0.84
N ASN A 55 6.23 1.90 -0.09
CA ASN A 55 7.40 1.77 -0.95
C ASN A 55 8.71 1.83 -0.16
N ALA A 56 8.80 2.67 0.88
CA ALA A 56 9.94 2.70 1.78
C ALA A 56 10.14 1.36 2.51
N GLU A 57 9.05 0.75 2.99
CA GLU A 57 9.10 -0.58 3.61
C GLU A 57 9.57 -1.64 2.61
N LEU A 58 9.07 -1.61 1.37
CA LEU A 58 9.54 -2.51 0.32
C LEU A 58 11.04 -2.38 0.08
N THR A 59 11.55 -1.15 -0.03
CA THR A 59 12.99 -0.89 -0.22
C THR A 59 13.80 -1.41 0.96
N TYR A 60 13.32 -1.23 2.20
CA TYR A 60 13.96 -1.75 3.40
C TYR A 60 14.03 -3.29 3.38
N LEU A 61 12.91 -3.96 3.12
CA LEU A 61 12.86 -5.43 3.05
C LEU A 61 13.75 -5.99 1.94
N GLN A 62 13.81 -5.32 0.78
CA GLN A 62 14.72 -5.68 -0.31
C GLN A 62 16.19 -5.55 0.10
N ALA A 63 16.55 -4.48 0.81
CA ALA A 63 17.90 -4.25 1.31
C ALA A 63 18.34 -5.30 2.34
N LEU A 64 17.40 -5.86 3.12
CA LEU A 64 17.67 -6.96 4.07
C LEU A 64 17.87 -8.33 3.40
N GLY A 65 17.83 -8.42 2.07
CA GLY A 65 18.04 -9.68 1.37
C GLY A 65 16.87 -10.66 1.47
N LEU A 66 15.68 -10.19 1.86
CA LEU A 66 14.41 -10.90 1.61
C LEU A 66 14.15 -10.87 0.11
N LYS A 67 14.94 -11.67 -0.62
CA LYS A 67 14.84 -11.86 -2.06
C LYS A 67 13.43 -12.31 -2.40
N GLU A 68 12.87 -11.67 -3.41
CA GLU A 68 11.63 -12.09 -4.06
C GLU A 68 11.81 -13.53 -4.57
N LYS A 69 11.34 -14.51 -3.80
CA LYS A 69 11.03 -15.85 -4.30
C LYS A 69 9.54 -15.93 -4.57
#